data_AF-A0A9E2BCG4-F1
#
_entry.id   AF-A0A9E2BCG4-F1
#
_cell.length_a   1.000
_cell.length_b   1.000
_cell.length_c   1.000
_cell.angle_alpha   90.00
_cell.angle_beta   90.00
_cell.angle_gamma   90.00
#
_symmetry.space_group_name_H-M   'P 1'
#
loop_
_entity.id
_entity.type
_entity.pdbx_description
1 polymer ?
#
loop_
_entity_poly.entity_id
_entity_poly.type
_entity_poly.pdbx_seq_one_letter_code
_entity_poly.pdbx_strand_id
1 'polypeptide(L)'
;SENIVRASDAIVTPILPSPFSIQMLNTLVQFINEQRWSDVSILPFFSMVDRRKNLHKHVTASLRDDYPMILQTEIPYSSEIEQMSLRRAPIPSYSPKSLSGRRFIALWAEIQREMLGESEFDSYQRIAV
;
A
#
# COMPACT_ATOMS: atom_id res chain seq x y z
N SER A 1 9.15 -16.16 10.71
CA SER A 1 8.70 -14.97 9.95
C SER A 1 9.66 -14.56 8.84
N GLU A 2 10.97 -14.83 8.95
CA GLU A 2 11.98 -14.64 7.88
C GLU A 2 11.63 -15.35 6.55
N ASN A 3 11.16 -16.59 6.65
CA ASN A 3 10.77 -17.40 5.48
C ASN A 3 9.67 -16.75 4.61
N ILE A 4 8.79 -15.92 5.19
CA ILE A 4 7.73 -15.24 4.43
C ILE A 4 8.35 -14.16 3.54
N VAL A 5 9.34 -13.44 4.05
CA VAL A 5 10.02 -12.39 3.28
C VAL A 5 10.83 -13.01 2.15
N ARG A 6 11.60 -14.05 2.45
CA ARG A 6 12.43 -14.74 1.45
C ARG A 6 11.62 -15.38 0.32
N ALA A 7 10.37 -15.76 0.57
CA ALA A 7 9.50 -16.39 -0.42
C ALA A 7 8.63 -15.38 -1.20
N SER A 8 8.77 -14.08 -0.95
CA SER A 8 7.94 -13.02 -1.56
C SER A 8 8.75 -12.21 -2.56
N ASP A 9 8.17 -11.94 -3.73
CA ASP A 9 8.76 -10.99 -4.70
C ASP A 9 8.58 -9.53 -4.23
N ALA A 10 7.53 -9.28 -3.45
CA ALA A 10 7.23 -7.96 -2.91
C ALA A 10 6.58 -8.02 -1.52
N ILE A 11 6.85 -7.01 -0.69
CA ILE A 11 6.21 -6.78 0.60
C ILE A 11 5.38 -5.50 0.52
N VAL A 12 4.07 -5.66 0.46
CA VAL A 12 3.12 -4.54 0.49
C VAL A 12 2.82 -4.18 1.95
N THR A 13 3.25 -2.99 2.40
CA THR A 13 3.21 -2.61 3.82
C THR A 13 2.31 -1.41 4.09
N PRO A 14 1.26 -1.52 4.91
CA PRO A 14 0.47 -0.37 5.32
C PRO A 14 1.23 0.49 6.33
N ILE A 15 1.28 1.80 6.11
CA ILE A 15 1.79 2.79 7.06
C ILE A 15 0.69 3.78 7.44
N LEU A 16 0.64 4.16 8.71
CA LEU A 16 -0.27 5.21 9.17
C LEU A 16 0.31 6.60 8.82
N PRO A 17 -0.53 7.62 8.58
CA PRO A 17 -0.08 8.98 8.33
C PRO A 17 0.34 9.67 9.65
N SER A 18 1.35 9.12 10.32
CA SER A 18 1.87 9.60 11.60
C SER A 18 3.40 9.70 11.57
N PRO A 19 4.01 10.64 12.34
CA PRO A 19 5.46 10.74 12.43
C PRO A 19 6.15 9.47 12.94
N PHE A 20 5.47 8.66 13.77
CA PHE A 20 6.03 7.41 14.28
C PHE A 20 6.15 6.33 13.19
N SER A 21 5.32 6.40 12.14
CA SER A 21 5.34 5.42 11.05
C SER A 21 6.64 5.44 10.24
N ILE A 22 7.38 6.56 10.28
CA ILE A 22 8.73 6.71 9.70
C ILE A 22 9.69 5.71 10.32
N GLN A 23 9.70 5.64 11.66
CA GLN A 23 10.60 4.76 12.39
C GLN A 23 10.33 3.30 12.01
N MET A 24 9.06 2.94 11.84
CA MET A 24 8.70 1.57 11.48
C MET A 24 9.09 1.22 10.06
N LEU A 25 8.94 2.14 9.10
CA LEU A 25 9.43 1.95 7.75
C LEU A 25 10.97 1.79 7.74
N ASN A 26 11.69 2.64 8.47
CA ASN A 26 13.15 2.56 8.56
C ASN A 26 13.64 1.25 9.16
N THR A 27 13.01 0.79 10.24
CA THR A 27 13.35 -0.50 10.84
C THR A 27 13.10 -1.65 9.86
N LEU A 28 12.02 -1.62 9.08
CA LEU A 28 11.75 -2.65 8.06
C LEU A 28 12.80 -2.63 6.94
N VAL A 29 13.10 -1.45 6.40
CA VAL A 29 14.10 -1.27 5.34
C VAL A 29 15.48 -1.73 5.83
N GLN A 30 15.86 -1.33 7.04
CA GLN A 30 17.12 -1.76 7.65
C GLN A 30 17.19 -3.28 7.80
N PHE A 31 16.13 -3.91 8.32
CA PHE A 31 16.07 -5.36 8.47
C PHE A 31 16.27 -6.10 7.14
N ILE A 32 15.62 -5.64 6.07
CA ILE A 32 15.75 -6.26 4.73
C ILE A 32 17.16 -6.08 4.17
N ASN A 33 17.76 -4.90 4.36
CA ASN A 33 19.13 -4.63 3.95
C ASN A 33 20.16 -5.48 4.71
N GLU A 34 19.98 -5.66 6.03
CA GLU A 34 20.84 -6.50 6.86
C GLU A 34 20.82 -7.97 6.41
N GLN A 35 19.67 -8.46 5.95
CA GLN A 35 19.52 -9.82 5.43
C GLN A 35 19.99 -9.97 3.96
N ARG A 36 20.38 -8.87 3.31
CA ARG A 36 20.83 -8.83 1.89
C ARG A 36 19.81 -9.38 0.90
N TRP A 37 18.52 -9.22 1.17
CA TRP A 37 17.47 -9.60 0.22
C TRP A 37 17.23 -8.49 -0.80
N SER A 38 18.15 -8.37 -1.77
CA SER A 38 18.08 -7.37 -2.84
C SER A 38 16.90 -7.54 -3.78
N ASP A 39 16.35 -8.75 -3.86
CA ASP A 39 15.38 -9.13 -4.88
C ASP A 39 13.93 -8.89 -4.41
N VAL A 40 13.73 -8.47 -3.16
CA VAL A 40 12.41 -8.25 -2.57
C VAL A 40 12.06 -6.76 -2.63
N SER A 41 11.00 -6.42 -3.37
CA SER A 41 10.52 -5.05 -3.46
C SER A 41 9.68 -4.66 -2.25
N ILE A 42 9.99 -3.54 -1.59
CA ILE A 42 9.14 -3.00 -0.52
C ILE A 42 8.21 -1.97 -1.15
N LEU A 43 6.90 -2.17 -1.00
CA LEU A 43 5.86 -1.31 -1.54
C LEU A 43 4.98 -0.75 -0.40
N PRO A 44 5.45 0.29 0.32
CA PRO A 44 4.67 0.88 1.40
C PRO A 44 3.51 1.70 0.84
N PHE A 45 2.37 1.75 1.54
CA PHE A 45 1.24 2.61 1.18
C PHE A 45 0.60 3.22 2.42
N PHE A 46 0.06 4.42 2.30
CA PHE A 46 -0.65 5.06 3.41
C PHE A 46 -2.04 4.46 3.59
N SER A 47 -2.31 4.00 4.81
CA SER A 47 -3.61 3.49 5.23
C SER A 47 -4.28 4.40 6.26
N MET A 48 -5.61 4.34 6.33
CA MET A 48 -6.43 5.13 7.26
C MET A 48 -6.18 6.64 7.17
N VAL A 49 -5.97 7.17 5.96
CA VAL A 49 -5.71 8.60 5.75
C VAL A 49 -6.97 9.41 5.96
N ASP A 50 -6.97 10.22 7.02
CA ASP A 50 -7.94 11.31 7.21
C ASP A 50 -7.38 12.65 6.69
N ARG A 51 -7.71 13.01 5.44
CA ARG A 51 -7.30 14.29 4.83
C ARG A 51 -7.93 15.53 5.47
N ARG A 52 -8.83 15.40 6.45
CA ARG A 52 -9.32 16.55 7.23
C ARG A 52 -8.30 16.98 8.28
N LYS A 53 -7.37 16.10 8.66
CA LYS A 53 -6.31 16.37 9.64
C LYS A 53 -5.09 16.95 8.93
N ASN A 54 -4.70 18.18 9.29
CA ASN A 54 -3.51 18.84 8.72
C ASN A 54 -2.24 18.03 8.92
N LEU A 55 -2.09 17.37 10.08
CA LEU A 55 -0.96 16.49 10.36
C LEU A 55 -0.84 15.38 9.31
N HIS A 56 -1.95 14.71 8.95
CA HIS A 56 -1.91 13.65 7.95
C HIS A 56 -1.46 14.18 6.58
N LYS A 57 -1.98 15.34 6.15
CA LYS A 57 -1.56 15.95 4.88
C LYS A 57 -0.05 16.25 4.87
N HIS A 58 0.44 16.84 5.95
CA HIS A 58 1.85 17.22 6.05
C HIS A 58 2.76 15.98 6.08
N VAL A 59 2.44 14.99 6.91
CA VAL A 59 3.22 13.75 7.03
C VAL A 59 3.22 12.96 5.73
N THR A 60 2.06 12.80 5.08
CA THR A 60 1.97 12.05 3.81
C THR A 60 2.77 12.71 2.69
N ALA A 61 2.75 14.04 2.58
CA ALA A 61 3.55 14.77 1.61
C ALA A 61 5.06 14.64 1.92
N SER A 62 5.48 15.00 3.13
CA SER A 62 6.89 14.96 3.54
C SER A 62 7.50 13.57 3.38
N LEU A 63 6.75 12.51 3.73
CA LEU A 63 7.30 11.16 3.63
C LEU A 63 7.42 10.65 2.21
N ARG A 64 6.62 11.14 1.27
CA ARG A 64 6.79 10.78 -0.14
C ARG A 64 8.03 11.43 -0.73
N ASP A 65 8.37 12.62 -0.26
CA ASP A 65 9.62 13.29 -0.66
C ASP A 65 10.84 12.51 -0.14
N ASP A 66 10.77 12.02 1.11
CA ASP A 66 11.86 11.26 1.73
C ASP A 66 11.96 9.80 1.23
N TYR A 67 10.82 9.18 0.91
CA TYR A 67 10.72 7.77 0.49
C TYR A 67 9.90 7.64 -0.79
N PRO A 68 10.52 7.81 -1.97
CA PRO A 68 9.84 7.74 -3.27
C PRO A 68 9.18 6.39 -3.58
N MET A 69 9.60 5.32 -2.89
CA MET A 69 9.02 3.97 -3.01
C MET A 69 7.60 3.85 -2.42
N ILE A 70 7.12 4.85 -1.67
CA ILE A 70 5.76 4.84 -1.13
C ILE A 70 4.75 5.01 -2.28
N LEU A 71 3.80 4.07 -2.36
CA LEU A 71 2.73 4.08 -3.34
C LEU A 71 1.85 5.34 -3.25
N GLN A 72 1.42 5.81 -4.41
CA GLN A 72 0.61 7.02 -4.58
C GLN A 72 -0.82 6.83 -4.11
N THR A 73 -1.36 5.62 -4.18
CA THR A 73 -2.71 5.33 -3.69
C THR A 73 -2.77 5.31 -2.16
N GLU A 74 -3.62 6.17 -1.60
CA GLU A 74 -3.95 6.21 -0.18
C GLU A 74 -5.26 5.46 0.09
N ILE A 75 -5.31 4.67 1.16
CA ILE A 75 -6.56 4.12 1.68
C ILE A 75 -7.12 5.11 2.71
N PRO A 76 -8.30 5.72 2.48
CA PRO A 76 -8.84 6.75 3.37
C PRO A 76 -9.38 6.15 4.66
N TYR A 77 -9.45 6.94 5.74
CA TYR A 77 -10.27 6.56 6.89
C TYR A 77 -11.76 6.63 6.52
N SER A 78 -12.52 5.56 6.72
CA SER A 78 -13.95 5.50 6.40
C SER A 78 -14.70 4.43 7.21
N SER A 79 -16.00 4.65 7.44
CA SER A 79 -16.88 3.67 8.08
C SER A 79 -17.01 2.37 7.28
N GLU A 80 -16.86 2.42 5.95
CA GLU A 80 -16.89 1.21 5.11
C GLU A 80 -15.74 0.25 5.42
N ILE A 81 -14.56 0.78 5.78
CA ILE A 81 -13.41 -0.04 6.20
C ILE A 81 -13.68 -0.71 7.55
N GLU A 82 -14.32 -0.02 8.48
CA GLU A 82 -14.72 -0.60 9.76
C GLU A 82 -15.80 -1.68 9.56
N GLN A 83 -16.76 -1.42 8.66
CA GLN A 83 -17.79 -2.39 8.28
C GLN A 83 -17.23 -3.62 7.57
N MET A 84 -16.13 -3.50 6.84
CA MET A 84 -15.45 -4.61 6.14
C MET A 84 -15.19 -5.78 7.11
N SER A 85 -14.73 -5.47 8.33
CA SER A 85 -14.46 -6.45 9.39
C SER A 85 -15.72 -7.13 9.91
N LEU A 86 -16.83 -6.39 10.06
CA LEU A 86 -18.12 -6.94 10.48
C LEU A 86 -18.73 -7.83 9.40
N ARG A 87 -18.65 -7.37 8.14
CA ARG A 87 -19.17 -8.09 6.97
C ARG A 87 -18.32 -9.30 6.59
N ARG A 88 -17.05 -9.34 7.02
CA ARG A 88 -16.06 -10.35 6.62
C ARG A 88 -15.95 -10.48 5.10
N ALA A 89 -16.05 -9.36 4.41
CA ALA A 89 -16.00 -9.28 2.96
C ALA A 89 -15.18 -8.05 2.56
N PRO A 90 -14.36 -8.09 1.51
CA PRO A 90 -13.59 -6.94 1.06
C PRO A 90 -14.51 -5.87 0.46
N ILE A 91 -14.19 -4.59 0.66
CA ILE A 91 -15.05 -3.47 0.19
C ILE A 91 -15.43 -3.58 -1.30
N PRO A 92 -14.50 -3.91 -2.23
CA PRO A 92 -14.85 -4.04 -3.65
C PRO A 92 -15.94 -5.08 -3.95
N SER A 93 -16.16 -6.08 -3.10
CA SER A 93 -17.18 -7.12 -3.36
C SER A 93 -18.62 -6.65 -3.10
N TYR A 94 -18.81 -5.64 -2.25
CA TYR A 94 -20.14 -5.15 -1.87
C TYR A 94 -20.35 -3.64 -2.05
N SER A 95 -19.28 -2.86 -2.21
CA SER A 95 -19.31 -1.42 -2.43
C SER A 95 -18.21 -0.97 -3.42
N PRO A 96 -18.13 -1.56 -4.64
CA PRO A 96 -17.05 -1.25 -5.61
C PRO A 96 -17.04 0.21 -6.07
N LYS A 97 -18.22 0.87 -6.05
CA LYS A 97 -18.40 2.26 -6.48
C LYS A 97 -18.17 3.27 -5.37
N SER A 98 -17.83 2.85 -4.15
CA SER A 98 -17.51 3.81 -3.09
C SER A 98 -16.11 4.39 -3.26
N LEU A 99 -15.78 5.41 -2.48
CA LEU A 99 -14.42 5.94 -2.44
C LEU A 99 -13.43 4.84 -2.04
N SER A 100 -13.69 4.13 -0.94
CA SER A 100 -12.81 3.08 -0.43
C SER A 100 -12.72 1.89 -1.38
N GLY A 101 -13.83 1.48 -2.01
CA GLY A 101 -13.84 0.43 -3.03
C GLY A 101 -12.94 0.78 -4.21
N ARG A 102 -13.09 1.99 -4.77
CA ARG A 102 -12.21 2.47 -5.85
C ARG A 102 -10.74 2.57 -5.43
N ARG A 103 -10.46 2.96 -4.18
CA ARG A 103 -9.07 3.07 -3.68
C ARG A 103 -8.39 1.72 -3.53
N PHE A 104 -9.09 0.69 -3.06
CA PHE A 104 -8.53 -0.66 -3.04
C PHE A 104 -8.28 -1.22 -4.44
N ILE A 105 -9.19 -0.97 -5.40
CA ILE A 105 -8.99 -1.35 -6.81
C ILE A 105 -7.77 -0.62 -7.40
N ALA A 106 -7.66 0.69 -7.15
CA ALA A 106 -6.54 1.49 -7.63
C ALA A 106 -5.20 1.04 -7.02
N LEU A 107 -5.18 0.75 -5.72
CA LEU A 107 -4.00 0.25 -5.02
C LEU A 107 -3.54 -1.08 -5.61
N TRP A 108 -4.48 -1.99 -5.89
CA TRP A 108 -4.15 -3.27 -6.53
C TRP A 108 -3.53 -3.06 -7.92
N ALA A 109 -4.14 -2.20 -8.74
CA ALA A 109 -3.59 -1.87 -10.06
C ALA A 109 -2.19 -1.24 -9.97
N GLU A 110 -1.94 -0.42 -8.95
CA GLU A 110 -0.63 0.18 -8.70
C GLU A 110 0.42 -0.86 -8.30
N ILE A 111 0.11 -1.76 -7.36
CA ILE A 111 1.01 -2.86 -6.96
C ILE A 111 1.38 -3.71 -8.17
N GLN A 112 0.40 -4.05 -9.03
CA GLN A 112 0.65 -4.85 -10.23
C GLN A 112 1.57 -4.11 -11.22
N ARG A 113 1.43 -2.79 -11.39
CA ARG A 113 2.35 -2.00 -12.24
C ARG A 113 3.78 -2.03 -11.71
N GLU A 114 3.97 -1.86 -10.40
CA GLU A 114 5.29 -1.90 -9.78
C GLU A 114 5.95 -3.28 -9.89
N MET A 115 5.15 -4.36 -9.82
CA MET A 115 5.67 -5.73 -9.90
C MET A 115 5.97 -6.21 -11.32
N LEU A 116 5.14 -5.82 -12.30
CA LEU A 116 5.22 -6.34 -13.68
C LEU A 116 5.98 -5.39 -14.62
N GLY A 117 6.14 -4.11 -14.26
CA GLY A 117 6.55 -3.08 -15.21
C GLY A 117 5.44 -2.72 -16.21
N GLU A 118 5.59 -1.58 -16.91
CA GLU A 118 4.50 -0.98 -17.70
C GLU A 118 4.00 -1.85 -18.86
N SER A 119 4.90 -2.50 -19.61
CA SER A 119 4.57 -3.30 -20.81
C SER A 119 3.87 -4.62 -20.50
N GLU A 120 4.22 -5.25 -19.39
CA GLU A 120 3.62 -6.50 -18.94
C GLU A 120 2.25 -6.23 -18.28
N PHE A 121 2.12 -5.16 -17.49
CA PHE A 121 0.86 -4.75 -16.88
C PHE A 121 -0.27 -4.53 -17.91
N ASP A 122 0.00 -3.82 -19.01
CA ASP A 122 -0.97 -3.57 -20.07
C ASP A 122 -1.46 -4.86 -20.75
N SER A 123 -0.56 -5.85 -20.85
CA SER A 123 -0.89 -7.17 -21.40
C SER A 123 -1.76 -7.97 -20.44
N TYR A 124 -1.45 -7.94 -19.14
CA TYR A 124 -2.26 -8.58 -18.08
C TYR A 124 -3.68 -8.02 -18.02
N GLN A 125 -3.85 -6.70 -18.09
CA GLN A 125 -5.16 -6.05 -18.04
C GLN A 125 -6.06 -6.44 -19.23
N ARG A 126 -5.49 -6.81 -20.38
CA ARG A 126 -6.26 -7.25 -21.56
C ARG A 126 -6.79 -8.69 -21.44
N ILE A 127 -6.14 -9.51 -20.63
CA ILE A 127 -6.49 -10.94 -20.46
C ILE A 127 -7.44 -11.13 -19.26
N ALA A 128 -7.40 -10.24 -18.28
CA ALA A 128 -8.14 -10.36 -17.02
C ALA A 128 -9.59 -9.81 -17.04
N VAL A 129 -10.20 -9.60 -18.23
CA VAL A 129 -11.59 -9.12 -18.40
C VAL A 129 -12.54 -10.26 -18.71
#